data_AF-A0A139CZ25-F1
#
_entry.id   AF-A0A139CZ25-F1
#
_cell.length_a   1.000
_cell.length_b   1.000
_cell.length_c   1.000
_cell.angle_alpha   90.00
_cell.angle_beta   90.00
_cell.angle_gamma   90.00
#
_symmetry.space_group_name_H-M   'P 1'
#
loop_
_entity.id
_entity.type
_entity.pdbx_description
1 polymer ?
#
loop_
_entity_poly.entity_id
_entity_poly.type
_entity_poly.pdbx_seq_one_letter_code
_entity_poly.pdbx_strand_id
1 'polypeptide(L)'
;MKIPEQKLEQIKNQYNEFKQTSSYIERKEQLKFADFARSILKQIIQKDDISNDDLTALIQIFGHGSRTENVKKYIKSLTLERSYSESFLNKYLEIEQTGFTGRGKSAIRGLTNDQLQAVHYFLINVSKADSEESIRQIVSDFEKQDIPQVKYGVYSPWLYYLHPTICPLVAGPVKNYLHDLGWNTDSYLDAWDLLKQINEVINEDDYGFLDQFIWDNKADSDHPIYWLFITPKDYEDGELWKYCKRNSIAAMQYQYESEPKNLVTKNLRLINKIAEGDKVVVYLNDKTVGGIGEVIQPFYEDVSYDNGFDGHLGQRIGLRWLTDEFEKSIEPIWKELSLKKKNLSLQTIHEISEDDYERIANFFVQTNHNKHELNPLIKKKQVILYGPPGTGKTYNTKQIALQVINNN
;
A
#
# COMPACT_ATOMS: atom_id res chain seq x y z
N MET A 1 21.34 -9.86 -7.52
CA MET A 1 21.38 -9.08 -6.26
C MET A 1 21.53 -10.05 -5.09
N LYS A 2 22.27 -9.73 -4.03
CA LYS A 2 22.51 -10.67 -2.92
C LYS A 2 22.01 -10.12 -1.59
N ILE A 3 21.16 -10.87 -0.89
CA ILE A 3 20.68 -10.49 0.44
C ILE A 3 21.80 -10.76 1.46
N PRO A 4 22.11 -9.83 2.38
CA PRO A 4 23.11 -10.06 3.43
C PRO A 4 22.78 -11.30 4.27
N GLU A 5 23.79 -12.11 4.61
CA GLU A 5 23.61 -13.37 5.34
C GLU A 5 22.93 -13.19 6.70
N GLN A 6 23.30 -12.13 7.44
CA GLN A 6 22.65 -11.77 8.70
C GLN A 6 21.14 -11.51 8.52
N LYS A 7 20.74 -10.91 7.39
CA LYS A 7 19.33 -10.63 7.09
C LYS A 7 18.59 -11.92 6.73
N LEU A 8 19.23 -12.82 5.98
CA LEU A 8 18.67 -14.15 5.68
C LEU A 8 18.44 -14.97 6.96
N GLU A 9 19.38 -14.94 7.90
CA GLU A 9 19.22 -15.62 9.19
C GLU A 9 18.09 -15.01 10.04
N GLN A 10 17.93 -13.68 10.03
CA GLN A 10 16.78 -13.02 10.65
C GLN A 10 15.46 -13.50 10.03
N ILE A 11 15.36 -13.51 8.69
CA ILE A 11 14.16 -13.95 7.97
C ILE A 11 13.83 -15.40 8.31
N LYS A 12 14.84 -16.27 8.37
CA LYS A 12 14.67 -17.68 8.75
C LYS A 12 14.07 -17.84 10.14
N ASN A 13 14.55 -17.07 11.12
CA ASN A 13 14.00 -17.11 12.48
C ASN A 13 12.56 -16.61 12.53
N GLN A 14 12.26 -15.47 11.87
CA GLN A 14 10.89 -14.96 11.75
C GLN A 14 9.95 -15.96 11.06
N TYR A 15 10.44 -16.66 10.04
CA TYR A 15 9.65 -17.66 9.33
C TYR A 15 9.32 -18.87 10.22
N ASN A 16 10.26 -19.31 11.06
CA ASN A 16 10.02 -20.40 12.01
C ASN A 16 8.94 -20.04 13.05
N GLU A 17 8.90 -18.78 13.48
CA GLU A 17 7.82 -18.26 14.34
C GLU A 17 6.50 -18.18 13.57
N PHE A 18 6.53 -17.68 12.33
CA PHE A 18 5.35 -17.62 11.45
C PHE A 18 4.68 -18.98 11.27
N LYS A 19 5.43 -20.10 11.18
CA LYS A 19 4.85 -21.45 11.09
C LYS A 19 3.90 -21.83 12.24
N GLN A 20 3.99 -21.14 13.37
CA GLN A 20 3.14 -21.38 14.55
C GLN A 20 1.91 -20.47 14.60
N THR A 21 1.75 -19.56 13.64
CA THR A 21 0.65 -18.57 13.63
C THR A 21 -0.62 -19.14 13.01
N SER A 22 -1.76 -18.52 13.31
CA SER A 22 -3.04 -18.82 12.63
C SER A 22 -2.96 -18.53 11.14
N SER A 23 -2.22 -17.49 10.73
CA SER A 23 -2.06 -17.14 9.32
C SER A 23 -1.40 -18.24 8.49
N TYR A 24 -0.40 -18.96 9.04
CA TYR A 24 0.19 -20.11 8.37
C TYR A 24 -0.83 -21.25 8.18
N ILE A 25 -1.64 -21.52 9.21
CA ILE A 25 -2.70 -22.53 9.17
C ILE A 25 -3.77 -22.14 8.14
N GLU A 26 -4.20 -20.88 8.13
CA GLU A 26 -5.16 -20.34 7.17
C GLU A 26 -4.63 -20.45 5.73
N ARG A 27 -3.36 -20.10 5.49
CA ARG A 27 -2.73 -20.23 4.18
C ARG A 27 -2.69 -21.68 3.70
N LYS A 28 -2.43 -22.62 4.61
CA LYS A 28 -2.46 -24.07 4.29
C LYS A 28 -3.84 -24.51 3.81
N GLU A 29 -4.91 -24.06 4.47
CA GLU A 29 -6.28 -24.33 4.01
C GLU A 29 -6.57 -23.65 2.67
N GLN A 30 -6.06 -22.43 2.48
CA GLN A 30 -6.20 -21.67 1.25
C GLN A 30 -5.56 -22.35 0.03
N LEU A 31 -4.57 -23.24 0.20
CA LEU A 31 -3.97 -24.02 -0.89
C LEU A 31 -5.01 -24.84 -1.70
N LYS A 32 -6.15 -25.20 -1.11
CA LYS A 32 -7.29 -25.81 -1.84
C LYS A 32 -7.76 -24.95 -3.01
N PHE A 33 -7.68 -23.64 -2.87
CA PHE A 33 -7.98 -22.70 -3.95
C PHE A 33 -6.94 -22.79 -5.09
N ALA A 34 -5.66 -23.03 -4.78
CA ALA A 34 -4.61 -23.14 -5.80
C ALA A 34 -4.90 -24.28 -6.79
N ASP A 35 -5.37 -25.43 -6.29
CA ASP A 35 -5.79 -26.56 -7.14
C ASP A 35 -7.01 -26.22 -8.01
N PHE A 36 -7.96 -25.46 -7.45
CA PHE A 36 -9.10 -24.94 -8.20
C PHE A 36 -8.66 -23.98 -9.32
N ALA A 37 -7.82 -23.00 -8.99
CA ALA A 37 -7.29 -22.03 -9.94
C ALA A 37 -6.48 -22.69 -11.06
N ARG A 38 -5.64 -23.68 -10.73
CA ARG A 38 -4.90 -24.49 -11.70
C ARG A 38 -5.85 -25.24 -12.65
N SER A 39 -6.96 -25.74 -12.15
CA SER A 39 -7.95 -26.45 -12.97
C SER A 39 -8.60 -25.53 -14.01
N ILE A 40 -8.89 -24.27 -13.63
CA ILE A 40 -9.38 -23.25 -14.57
C ILE A 40 -8.31 -22.91 -15.60
N LEU A 41 -7.06 -22.65 -15.18
CA LEU A 41 -5.96 -22.35 -16.09
C LEU A 41 -5.76 -23.45 -17.13
N LYS A 42 -5.84 -24.72 -16.73
CA LYS A 42 -5.78 -25.86 -17.65
C LYS A 42 -6.84 -25.80 -18.75
N GLN A 43 -8.06 -25.39 -18.42
CA GLN A 43 -9.12 -25.22 -19.42
C GLN A 43 -8.88 -24.03 -20.33
N ILE A 44 -8.36 -22.92 -19.80
CA ILE A 44 -8.00 -21.75 -20.61
C ILE A 44 -6.87 -22.07 -21.59
N ILE A 45 -5.87 -22.83 -21.16
CA ILE A 45 -4.75 -23.29 -21.98
C ILE A 45 -5.22 -24.21 -23.13
N GLN A 46 -6.34 -24.91 -22.96
CA GLN A 46 -6.92 -25.81 -23.96
C GLN A 46 -7.81 -25.12 -25.00
N LYS A 47 -8.16 -23.84 -24.81
CA LYS A 47 -8.91 -23.08 -25.83
C LYS A 47 -8.05 -22.93 -27.09
N ASP A 48 -8.68 -22.73 -28.24
CA ASP A 48 -7.98 -22.36 -29.48
C ASP A 48 -7.49 -20.90 -29.42
N ASP A 49 -8.34 -20.00 -28.91
CA ASP A 49 -8.04 -18.59 -28.70
C ASP A 49 -8.58 -18.11 -27.33
N ILE A 50 -7.91 -17.11 -26.75
CA ILE A 50 -8.37 -16.42 -25.54
C ILE A 50 -8.73 -14.96 -25.84
N SER A 51 -9.62 -14.41 -25.01
CA SER A 51 -10.11 -13.04 -25.12
C SER A 51 -9.65 -12.15 -23.96
N ASN A 52 -9.86 -10.84 -24.09
CA ASN A 52 -9.69 -9.88 -22.99
C ASN A 52 -10.57 -10.24 -21.78
N ASP A 53 -11.75 -10.83 -22.02
CA ASP A 53 -12.69 -11.25 -20.97
C ASP A 53 -12.20 -12.50 -20.24
N ASP A 54 -11.51 -13.43 -20.93
CA ASP A 54 -10.89 -14.59 -20.30
C ASP A 54 -9.81 -14.14 -19.29
N LEU A 55 -8.90 -13.26 -19.70
CA LEU A 55 -7.86 -12.74 -18.82
C LEU A 55 -8.43 -11.90 -17.67
N THR A 56 -9.49 -11.13 -17.94
CA THR A 56 -10.22 -10.39 -16.91
C THR A 56 -10.85 -11.34 -15.90
N ALA A 57 -11.47 -12.42 -16.36
CA ALA A 57 -12.07 -13.42 -15.50
C ALA A 57 -11.02 -14.10 -14.60
N LEU A 58 -9.83 -14.43 -15.11
CA LEU A 58 -8.73 -14.96 -14.27
C LEU A 58 -8.41 -14.00 -13.11
N ILE A 59 -8.24 -12.70 -13.37
CA ILE A 59 -7.97 -11.70 -12.32
C ILE A 59 -9.10 -11.66 -11.29
N GLN A 60 -10.35 -11.70 -11.75
CA GLN A 60 -11.52 -11.52 -10.88
C GLN A 60 -11.86 -12.78 -10.08
N ILE A 61 -11.63 -13.98 -10.64
CA ILE A 61 -11.83 -15.25 -9.95
C ILE A 61 -10.70 -15.47 -8.94
N PHE A 62 -9.44 -15.19 -9.31
CA PHE A 62 -8.27 -15.45 -8.47
C PHE A 62 -7.98 -14.36 -7.43
N GLY A 63 -8.82 -13.33 -7.36
CA GLY A 63 -8.68 -12.28 -6.34
C GLY A 63 -9.00 -12.80 -4.94
N HIS A 64 -8.18 -12.44 -3.96
CA HIS A 64 -8.49 -12.59 -2.55
C HIS A 64 -9.81 -11.91 -2.18
N GLY A 65 -10.62 -12.58 -1.35
CA GLY A 65 -11.92 -12.08 -0.91
C GLY A 65 -12.97 -12.00 -2.03
N SER A 66 -12.82 -12.80 -3.09
CA SER A 66 -13.78 -12.80 -4.18
C SER A 66 -15.14 -13.33 -3.76
N ARG A 67 -16.18 -12.54 -4.06
CA ARG A 67 -17.57 -12.91 -3.74
C ARG A 67 -18.05 -14.00 -4.69
N THR A 68 -18.86 -14.91 -4.17
CA THR A 68 -19.47 -16.01 -4.92
C THR A 68 -20.20 -15.53 -6.18
N GLU A 69 -20.90 -14.40 -6.12
CA GLU A 69 -21.63 -13.83 -7.27
C GLU A 69 -20.66 -13.36 -8.37
N ASN A 70 -19.50 -12.82 -7.98
CA ASN A 70 -18.47 -12.42 -8.93
C ASN A 70 -17.84 -13.64 -9.58
N VAL A 71 -17.49 -14.67 -8.81
CA VAL A 71 -16.92 -15.91 -9.36
C VAL A 71 -17.93 -16.59 -10.30
N LYS A 72 -19.21 -16.66 -9.91
CA LYS A 72 -20.31 -17.12 -10.77
C LYS A 72 -20.39 -16.35 -12.09
N LYS A 73 -20.32 -15.02 -12.03
CA LYS A 73 -20.36 -14.16 -13.21
C LYS A 73 -19.18 -14.44 -14.15
N TYR A 74 -17.96 -14.51 -13.61
CA TYR A 74 -16.76 -14.61 -14.43
C TYR A 74 -16.47 -16.03 -14.93
N ILE A 75 -16.86 -17.09 -14.22
CA ILE A 75 -16.81 -18.45 -14.78
C ILE A 75 -17.70 -18.54 -16.03
N LYS A 76 -18.89 -17.94 -16.01
CA LYS A 76 -19.77 -17.89 -17.18
C LYS A 76 -19.17 -17.12 -18.35
N SER A 77 -18.33 -16.10 -18.10
CA SER A 77 -17.68 -15.35 -19.17
C SER A 77 -16.49 -16.08 -19.81
N LEU A 78 -15.96 -17.13 -19.18
CA LEU A 78 -14.87 -17.93 -19.75
C LEU A 78 -15.27 -18.73 -21.00
N THR A 79 -16.57 -18.74 -21.36
CA THR A 79 -17.10 -19.44 -22.56
C THR A 79 -16.65 -20.90 -22.68
N LEU A 80 -16.51 -21.58 -21.54
CA LEU A 80 -16.17 -23.00 -21.45
C LEU A 80 -17.39 -23.89 -21.72
N GLU A 81 -17.17 -25.18 -21.96
CA GLU A 81 -18.29 -26.14 -21.98
C GLU A 81 -19.09 -26.09 -20.68
N ARG A 82 -20.40 -26.32 -20.79
CA ARG A 82 -21.33 -26.19 -19.67
C ARG A 82 -20.96 -27.10 -18.49
N SER A 83 -20.52 -28.32 -18.78
CA SER A 83 -20.06 -29.31 -17.79
C SER A 83 -18.91 -28.77 -16.92
N TYR A 84 -17.90 -28.16 -17.53
CA TYR A 84 -16.77 -27.54 -16.81
C TYR A 84 -17.23 -26.34 -15.99
N SER A 85 -18.06 -25.48 -16.56
CA SER A 85 -18.58 -24.29 -15.86
C SER A 85 -19.35 -24.68 -14.60
N GLU A 86 -20.25 -25.65 -14.67
CA GLU A 86 -21.00 -26.15 -13.52
C GLU A 86 -20.09 -26.85 -12.50
N SER A 87 -19.13 -27.66 -12.97
CA SER A 87 -18.14 -28.33 -12.11
C SER A 87 -17.28 -27.32 -11.34
N PHE A 88 -16.80 -26.25 -11.98
CA PHE A 88 -16.02 -25.22 -11.31
C PHE A 88 -16.83 -24.45 -10.27
N LEU A 89 -18.10 -24.17 -10.55
CA LEU A 89 -18.96 -23.50 -9.58
C LEU A 89 -19.20 -24.35 -8.34
N ASN A 90 -19.47 -25.65 -8.51
CA ASN A 90 -19.64 -26.55 -7.38
C ASN A 90 -18.36 -26.67 -6.57
N LYS A 91 -17.21 -26.89 -7.24
CA LYS A 91 -15.90 -26.95 -6.58
C LYS A 91 -15.58 -25.66 -5.82
N TYR A 92 -15.88 -24.49 -6.39
CA TYR A 92 -15.67 -23.21 -5.71
C TYR A 92 -16.54 -23.05 -4.44
N LEU A 93 -17.79 -23.51 -4.48
CA LEU A 93 -18.68 -23.47 -3.32
C LEU A 93 -18.23 -24.43 -2.21
N GLU A 94 -17.63 -25.57 -2.58
CA GLU A 94 -17.12 -26.57 -1.63
C GLU A 94 -15.80 -26.18 -0.95
N ILE A 95 -14.91 -25.47 -1.64
CA ILE A 95 -13.60 -25.14 -1.06
C ILE A 95 -13.69 -24.07 0.03
N GLU A 96 -14.71 -23.20 0.01
CA GLU A 96 -14.88 -22.07 0.94
C GLU A 96 -13.63 -21.15 1.09
N GLN A 97 -12.77 -21.14 0.07
CA GLN A 97 -11.52 -20.38 0.03
C GLN A 97 -11.47 -19.46 -1.20
N THR A 98 -10.60 -18.45 -1.15
CA THR A 98 -10.39 -17.49 -2.25
C THR A 98 -8.92 -17.40 -2.64
N GLY A 99 -8.61 -16.71 -3.74
CA GLY A 99 -7.23 -16.57 -4.21
C GLY A 99 -6.33 -15.74 -3.30
N PHE A 100 -5.04 -15.72 -3.64
CA PHE A 100 -4.01 -15.28 -2.69
C PHE A 100 -3.75 -13.78 -2.80
N THR A 101 -3.75 -13.28 -4.03
CA THR A 101 -3.41 -11.89 -4.31
C THR A 101 -4.66 -11.03 -4.45
N GLY A 102 -4.57 -9.76 -4.06
CA GLY A 102 -5.57 -8.77 -4.44
C GLY A 102 -5.70 -8.68 -5.96
N ARG A 103 -6.84 -8.17 -6.45
CA ARG A 103 -7.12 -8.15 -7.90
C ARG A 103 -6.16 -7.26 -8.69
N GLY A 104 -5.61 -6.21 -8.08
CA GLY A 104 -4.68 -5.24 -8.69
C GLY A 104 -5.25 -4.41 -9.84
N LYS A 105 -6.15 -4.98 -10.64
CA LYS A 105 -6.75 -4.44 -11.85
C LYS A 105 -8.20 -4.92 -11.96
N SER A 106 -9.08 -4.06 -12.44
CA SER A 106 -10.50 -4.40 -12.59
C SER A 106 -10.81 -5.15 -13.87
N ALA A 107 -10.05 -4.90 -14.94
CA ALA A 107 -10.19 -5.55 -16.25
C ALA A 107 -8.93 -5.37 -17.12
N ILE A 108 -8.74 -6.31 -18.04
CA ILE A 108 -7.85 -6.20 -19.21
C ILE A 108 -8.72 -5.84 -20.41
N ARG A 109 -8.30 -4.83 -21.18
CA ARG A 109 -9.07 -4.34 -22.34
C ARG A 109 -8.15 -3.92 -23.47
N GLY A 110 -8.61 -4.09 -24.70
CA GLY A 110 -7.94 -3.52 -25.88
C GLY A 110 -6.64 -4.21 -26.27
N LEU A 111 -6.40 -5.44 -25.79
CA LEU A 111 -5.37 -6.29 -26.40
C LEU A 111 -5.83 -6.76 -27.77
N THR A 112 -4.91 -6.70 -28.73
CA THR A 112 -5.08 -7.25 -30.08
C THR A 112 -5.04 -8.78 -30.06
N ASN A 113 -5.48 -9.42 -31.15
CA ASN A 113 -5.44 -10.88 -31.26
C ASN A 113 -4.00 -11.43 -31.11
N ASP A 114 -3.02 -10.79 -31.75
CA ASP A 114 -1.62 -11.20 -31.65
C ASP A 114 -1.10 -11.12 -30.20
N GLN A 115 -1.49 -10.07 -29.46
CA GLN A 115 -1.13 -9.92 -28.05
C GLN A 115 -1.84 -10.95 -27.16
N LEU A 116 -3.10 -11.29 -27.45
CA LEU A 116 -3.82 -12.34 -26.75
C LEU A 116 -3.20 -13.71 -27.00
N GLN A 117 -2.82 -14.00 -28.24
CA GLN A 117 -2.10 -15.22 -28.61
C GLN A 117 -0.74 -15.29 -27.93
N ALA A 118 0.00 -14.18 -27.85
CA ALA A 118 1.26 -14.13 -27.09
C ALA A 118 1.09 -14.53 -25.61
N VAL A 119 0.06 -14.00 -24.94
CA VAL A 119 -0.26 -14.36 -23.54
C VAL A 119 -0.67 -15.83 -23.44
N HIS A 120 -1.44 -16.34 -24.41
CA HIS A 120 -1.89 -17.73 -24.43
C HIS A 120 -0.73 -18.71 -24.61
N TYR A 121 0.14 -18.47 -25.59
CA TYR A 121 1.35 -19.26 -25.81
C TYR A 121 2.27 -19.21 -24.60
N PHE A 122 2.40 -18.05 -23.95
CA PHE A 122 3.13 -17.92 -22.71
C PHE A 122 2.60 -18.88 -21.63
N LEU A 123 1.28 -18.89 -21.37
CA LEU A 123 0.67 -19.80 -20.41
C LEU A 123 0.80 -21.29 -20.80
N ILE A 124 0.62 -21.61 -22.09
CA ILE A 124 0.80 -22.97 -22.62
C ILE A 124 2.24 -23.46 -22.37
N ASN A 125 3.23 -22.63 -22.73
CA ASN A 125 4.64 -23.01 -22.64
C ASN A 125 5.08 -23.15 -21.18
N VAL A 126 4.68 -22.23 -20.30
CA VAL A 126 4.94 -22.37 -18.87
C VAL A 126 4.32 -23.65 -18.34
N SER A 127 3.05 -23.95 -18.66
CA SER A 127 2.39 -25.16 -18.17
C SER A 127 3.02 -26.47 -18.65
N LYS A 128 3.79 -26.46 -19.74
CA LYS A 128 4.48 -27.64 -20.30
C LYS A 128 5.94 -27.74 -19.84
N ALA A 129 6.51 -26.67 -19.33
CA ALA A 129 7.89 -26.66 -18.85
C ALA A 129 8.03 -27.53 -17.61
N ASP A 130 9.16 -28.23 -17.53
CA ASP A 130 9.49 -29.23 -16.51
C ASP A 130 10.64 -28.79 -15.57
N SER A 131 11.17 -27.59 -15.79
CA SER A 131 12.36 -27.08 -15.11
C SER A 131 12.29 -25.56 -14.89
N GLU A 132 12.96 -25.10 -13.83
CA GLU A 132 13.06 -23.67 -13.49
C GLU A 132 13.71 -22.87 -14.62
N GLU A 133 14.86 -23.31 -15.14
CA GLU A 133 15.55 -22.66 -16.27
C GLU A 133 14.65 -22.47 -17.50
N SER A 134 13.86 -23.49 -17.86
CA SER A 134 12.95 -23.42 -19.01
C SER A 134 11.86 -22.37 -18.77
N ILE A 135 11.25 -22.34 -17.57
CA ILE A 135 10.25 -21.34 -17.21
C ILE A 135 10.84 -19.93 -17.21
N ARG A 136 12.05 -19.74 -16.66
CA ARG A 136 12.75 -18.46 -16.65
C ARG A 136 12.99 -17.93 -18.06
N GLN A 137 13.42 -18.79 -18.98
CA GLN A 137 13.62 -18.40 -20.39
C GLN A 137 12.30 -17.97 -21.04
N ILE A 138 11.23 -18.74 -20.83
CA ILE A 138 9.89 -18.40 -21.34
C ILE A 138 9.41 -17.05 -20.80
N VAL A 139 9.61 -16.78 -19.51
CA VAL A 139 9.25 -15.49 -18.89
C VAL A 139 10.09 -14.35 -19.46
N SER A 140 11.41 -14.53 -19.61
CA SER A 140 12.28 -13.52 -20.21
C SER A 140 11.83 -13.14 -21.62
N ASP A 141 11.48 -14.14 -22.44
CA ASP A 141 11.04 -13.91 -23.82
C ASP A 141 9.64 -13.30 -23.89
N PHE A 142 8.77 -13.59 -22.93
CA PHE A 142 7.46 -12.93 -22.81
C PHE A 142 7.58 -11.46 -22.37
N GLU A 143 8.41 -11.15 -21.37
CA GLU A 143 8.59 -9.78 -20.88
C GLU A 143 9.12 -8.84 -21.98
N LYS A 144 10.00 -9.33 -22.87
CA LYS A 144 10.52 -8.58 -24.03
C LYS A 144 9.44 -8.16 -25.03
N GLN A 145 8.30 -8.86 -25.08
CA GLN A 145 7.20 -8.52 -25.97
C GLN A 145 6.39 -7.31 -25.47
N ASP A 146 6.63 -6.86 -24.22
CA ASP A 146 6.04 -5.67 -23.64
C ASP A 146 4.51 -5.60 -23.75
N ILE A 147 3.83 -6.73 -23.54
CA ILE A 147 2.38 -6.81 -23.68
C ILE A 147 1.70 -5.79 -22.74
N PRO A 148 0.86 -4.88 -23.25
CA PRO A 148 0.20 -3.89 -22.42
C PRO A 148 -0.62 -4.54 -21.31
N GLN A 149 -0.62 -3.95 -20.12
CA GLN A 149 -1.45 -4.35 -18.96
C GLN A 149 -1.16 -5.73 -18.34
N VAL A 150 -0.47 -6.64 -19.04
CA VAL A 150 -0.13 -7.99 -18.55
C VAL A 150 1.32 -7.98 -18.07
N LYS A 151 1.54 -7.31 -16.93
CA LYS A 151 2.84 -7.24 -16.24
C LYS A 151 2.93 -8.27 -15.14
N TYR A 152 4.09 -8.40 -14.49
CA TYR A 152 4.33 -9.41 -13.46
C TYR A 152 3.29 -9.43 -12.34
N GLY A 153 2.81 -8.27 -11.90
CA GLY A 153 1.74 -8.19 -10.89
C GLY A 153 0.40 -8.77 -11.35
N VAL A 154 0.22 -9.02 -12.65
CA VAL A 154 -0.95 -9.67 -13.24
C VAL A 154 -0.69 -11.16 -13.52
N TYR A 155 0.45 -11.50 -14.14
CA TYR A 155 0.70 -12.89 -14.53
C TYR A 155 1.37 -13.75 -13.46
N SER A 156 2.09 -13.19 -12.47
CA SER A 156 2.76 -14.00 -11.46
C SER A 156 1.82 -14.93 -10.69
N PRO A 157 0.56 -14.53 -10.34
CA PRO A 157 -0.40 -15.47 -9.76
C PRO A 157 -0.75 -16.62 -10.69
N TRP A 158 -0.82 -16.38 -12.01
CA TRP A 158 -1.09 -17.44 -12.97
C TRP A 158 0.07 -18.44 -13.04
N LEU A 159 1.31 -17.94 -13.04
CA LEU A 159 2.50 -18.80 -13.02
C LEU A 159 2.59 -19.61 -11.73
N TYR A 160 2.35 -18.96 -10.59
CA TYR A 160 2.30 -19.63 -9.29
C TYR A 160 1.27 -20.78 -9.29
N TYR A 161 0.04 -20.55 -9.77
CA TYR A 161 -0.96 -21.61 -9.79
C TYR A 161 -0.60 -22.77 -10.74
N LEU A 162 0.15 -22.49 -11.82
CA LEU A 162 0.69 -23.54 -12.69
C LEU A 162 1.83 -24.31 -12.01
N HIS A 163 2.76 -23.61 -11.34
CA HIS A 163 3.97 -24.17 -10.73
C HIS A 163 4.29 -23.55 -9.36
N PRO A 164 3.58 -23.93 -8.29
CA PRO A 164 3.66 -23.24 -7.00
C PRO A 164 4.99 -23.46 -6.26
N THR A 165 5.74 -24.49 -6.63
CA THR A 165 7.05 -24.82 -6.07
C THR A 165 8.21 -24.15 -6.80
N ILE A 166 7.92 -23.49 -7.93
CA ILE A 166 8.94 -22.90 -8.80
C ILE A 166 8.70 -21.39 -8.94
N CYS A 167 7.46 -21.00 -9.27
CA CYS A 167 7.13 -19.61 -9.62
C CYS A 167 6.62 -18.83 -8.40
N PRO A 168 7.35 -17.80 -7.93
CA PRO A 168 6.89 -16.98 -6.82
C PRO A 168 5.76 -16.01 -7.19
N LEU A 169 4.98 -15.64 -6.19
CA LEU A 169 4.01 -14.54 -6.26
C LEU A 169 4.75 -13.21 -6.09
N VAL A 170 4.62 -12.31 -7.06
CA VAL A 170 5.18 -10.95 -7.00
C VAL A 170 4.05 -9.94 -7.21
N ALA A 171 3.26 -9.74 -6.17
CA ALA A 171 2.14 -8.81 -6.19
C ALA A 171 2.00 -8.05 -4.88
N GLY A 172 1.54 -6.80 -4.96
CA GLY A 172 1.20 -5.98 -3.79
C GLY A 172 2.35 -5.88 -2.79
N PRO A 173 2.20 -6.36 -1.54
CA PRO A 173 3.20 -6.23 -0.48
C PRO A 173 4.57 -6.84 -0.75
N VAL A 174 4.60 -7.92 -1.52
CA VAL A 174 5.87 -8.57 -1.89
C VAL A 174 6.79 -7.59 -2.58
N LYS A 175 6.24 -6.66 -3.38
CA LYS A 175 7.03 -5.62 -4.03
C LYS A 175 7.74 -4.72 -3.02
N ASN A 176 7.03 -4.23 -2.02
CA ASN A 176 7.60 -3.33 -1.01
C ASN A 176 8.68 -4.06 -0.19
N TYR A 177 8.37 -5.27 0.26
CA TYR A 177 9.31 -6.10 1.00
C TYR A 177 10.61 -6.35 0.22
N LEU A 178 10.51 -6.60 -1.09
CA LEU A 178 11.68 -6.78 -1.95
C LEU A 178 12.45 -5.47 -2.18
N HIS A 179 11.77 -4.32 -2.27
CA HIS A 179 12.44 -3.01 -2.33
C HIS A 179 13.29 -2.76 -1.08
N ASP A 180 12.80 -3.11 0.10
CA ASP A 180 13.54 -3.00 1.37
C ASP A 180 14.79 -3.90 1.39
N LEU A 181 14.77 -4.98 0.61
CA LEU A 181 15.90 -5.87 0.37
C LEU A 181 16.79 -5.44 -0.81
N GLY A 182 16.51 -4.28 -1.40
CA GLY A 182 17.31 -3.63 -2.43
C GLY A 182 16.82 -3.82 -3.87
N TRP A 183 15.68 -4.49 -4.11
CA TRP A 183 15.14 -4.68 -5.46
C TRP A 183 14.80 -3.32 -6.09
N ASN A 184 15.40 -2.98 -7.24
CA ASN A 184 15.26 -1.63 -7.85
C ASN A 184 14.94 -1.65 -9.35
N THR A 185 14.69 -2.82 -9.92
CA THR A 185 14.65 -3.02 -11.38
C THR A 185 13.25 -3.23 -11.95
N ASP A 186 12.25 -3.44 -11.08
CA ASP A 186 10.89 -3.83 -11.49
C ASP A 186 10.85 -5.06 -12.44
N SER A 187 11.88 -5.92 -12.41
CA SER A 187 11.93 -7.18 -13.16
C SER A 187 11.43 -8.36 -12.33
N TYR A 188 10.54 -9.18 -12.90
CA TYR A 188 10.06 -10.39 -12.21
C TYR A 188 11.17 -11.38 -11.93
N LEU A 189 12.12 -11.55 -12.86
CA LEU A 189 13.23 -12.50 -12.68
C LEU A 189 14.18 -12.07 -11.57
N ASP A 190 14.44 -10.76 -11.42
CA ASP A 190 15.23 -10.24 -10.30
C ASP A 190 14.49 -10.44 -8.95
N ALA A 191 13.18 -10.22 -8.93
CA ALA A 191 12.34 -10.50 -7.75
C ALA A 191 12.37 -11.99 -7.40
N TRP A 192 12.30 -12.85 -8.41
CA TRP A 192 12.39 -14.30 -8.27
C TRP A 192 13.74 -14.70 -7.64
N ASP A 193 14.86 -14.16 -8.11
CA ASP A 193 16.18 -14.44 -7.52
C ASP A 193 16.28 -14.08 -6.04
N LEU A 194 15.66 -12.99 -5.62
CA LEU A 194 15.62 -12.60 -4.20
C LEU A 194 14.72 -13.54 -3.38
N LEU A 195 13.53 -13.87 -3.90
CA LEU A 195 12.61 -14.79 -3.23
C LEU A 195 13.19 -16.21 -3.15
N LYS A 196 13.99 -16.63 -4.14
CA LYS A 196 14.70 -17.90 -4.12
C LYS A 196 15.76 -17.94 -3.02
N GLN A 197 16.56 -16.88 -2.86
CA GLN A 197 17.52 -16.78 -1.74
C GLN A 197 16.83 -16.89 -0.38
N ILE A 198 15.65 -16.27 -0.23
CA ILE A 198 14.84 -16.44 0.98
C ILE A 198 14.35 -17.88 1.11
N ASN A 199 13.83 -18.46 0.03
CA ASN A 199 13.30 -19.82 0.04
C ASN A 199 14.35 -20.88 0.41
N GLU A 200 15.61 -20.70 -0.03
CA GLU A 200 16.74 -21.57 0.28
C GLU A 200 17.04 -21.65 1.78
N VAL A 201 16.81 -20.56 2.55
CA VAL A 201 17.08 -20.56 4.00
C VAL A 201 15.88 -20.99 4.84
N ILE A 202 14.65 -20.73 4.38
CA ILE A 202 13.42 -21.16 5.07
C ILE A 202 13.02 -22.59 4.72
N ASN A 203 13.49 -23.10 3.57
CA ASN A 203 13.24 -24.42 3.02
C ASN A 203 11.73 -24.76 2.99
N GLU A 204 10.98 -23.93 2.27
CA GLU A 204 9.55 -24.12 2.04
C GLU A 204 9.30 -24.58 0.61
N ASP A 205 8.40 -25.54 0.44
CA ASP A 205 8.15 -26.13 -0.88
C ASP A 205 7.22 -25.25 -1.74
N ASP A 206 6.28 -24.54 -1.11
CA ASP A 206 5.24 -23.78 -1.81
C ASP A 206 5.40 -22.27 -1.57
N TYR A 207 5.62 -21.50 -2.64
CA TYR A 207 5.79 -20.04 -2.58
C TYR A 207 4.56 -19.30 -2.04
N GLY A 208 3.40 -19.95 -1.94
CA GLY A 208 2.20 -19.43 -1.32
C GLY A 208 2.36 -19.15 0.17
N PHE A 209 3.21 -19.92 0.88
CA PHE A 209 3.54 -19.63 2.28
C PHE A 209 4.52 -18.48 2.41
N LEU A 210 5.50 -18.36 1.50
CA LEU A 210 6.41 -17.20 1.47
C LEU A 210 5.64 -15.90 1.22
N ASP A 211 4.66 -15.92 0.31
CA ASP A 211 3.74 -14.79 0.12
C ASP A 211 3.01 -14.41 1.42
N GLN A 212 2.40 -15.38 2.12
CA GLN A 212 1.72 -15.10 3.39
C GLN A 212 2.68 -14.59 4.47
N PHE A 213 3.86 -15.19 4.59
CA PHE A 213 4.89 -14.74 5.51
C PHE A 213 5.22 -13.28 5.27
N ILE A 214 5.41 -12.87 4.02
CA ILE A 214 5.68 -11.47 3.66
C ILE A 214 4.46 -10.59 3.92
N TRP A 215 3.22 -11.11 3.82
CA TRP A 215 2.02 -10.36 4.19
C TRP A 215 1.91 -10.11 5.69
N ASP A 216 2.22 -11.09 6.52
CA ASP A 216 2.22 -10.95 7.99
C ASP A 216 3.45 -10.21 8.49
N ASN A 217 4.57 -10.35 7.77
CA ASN A 217 5.79 -9.57 7.92
C ASN A 217 5.80 -8.39 6.95
N LYS A 218 4.61 -7.89 6.55
CA LYS A 218 4.44 -6.46 6.30
C LYS A 218 4.57 -5.82 7.66
N ALA A 219 5.82 -5.81 8.09
CA ALA A 219 6.46 -4.91 8.98
C ALA A 219 5.44 -3.92 9.64
N ASP A 220 5.26 -3.86 10.96
CA ASP A 220 6.26 -4.08 12.03
C ASP A 220 7.69 -3.77 11.58
N SER A 221 7.80 -2.86 10.62
CA SER A 221 9.05 -2.24 10.28
C SER A 221 9.26 -1.35 11.47
N ASP A 222 10.49 -1.32 11.98
CA ASP A 222 11.00 -0.12 12.65
C ASP A 222 10.78 1.17 11.82
N HIS A 223 10.29 1.06 10.58
CA HIS A 223 9.73 2.16 9.81
C HIS A 223 8.29 2.47 10.25
N PRO A 224 8.07 3.70 10.71
CA PRO A 224 6.77 4.16 11.15
C PRO A 224 5.77 4.18 10.01
N ILE A 225 4.51 3.83 10.28
CA ILE A 225 3.42 4.14 9.37
C ILE A 225 3.15 5.65 9.46
N TYR A 226 2.90 6.26 8.31
CA TYR A 226 2.63 7.68 8.21
C TYR A 226 1.13 7.92 8.13
N TRP A 227 0.62 8.77 9.02
CA TRP A 227 -0.79 9.07 9.16
C TRP A 227 -1.07 10.56 8.96
N LEU A 228 -2.19 10.86 8.32
CA LEU A 228 -2.85 12.16 8.40
C LEU A 228 -4.08 12.01 9.31
N PHE A 229 -4.05 12.71 10.43
CA PHE A 229 -5.06 12.64 11.47
C PHE A 229 -5.82 13.97 11.51
N ILE A 230 -7.09 13.95 11.14
CA ILE A 230 -7.93 15.15 11.10
C ILE A 230 -8.42 15.43 12.52
N THR A 231 -8.06 16.60 13.05
CA THR A 231 -8.53 17.10 14.34
C THR A 231 -9.25 18.41 14.09
N PRO A 232 -10.53 18.56 14.47
CA PRO A 232 -11.21 19.85 14.37
C PRO A 232 -10.40 20.94 15.08
N LYS A 233 -10.27 22.11 14.45
CA LYS A 233 -9.56 23.23 15.08
C LYS A 233 -10.29 23.69 16.35
N ASP A 234 -11.59 23.85 16.20
CA ASP A 234 -12.53 24.34 17.21
C ASP A 234 -13.62 23.27 17.43
N TYR A 235 -14.12 23.17 18.66
CA TYR A 235 -15.28 22.34 18.99
C TYR A 235 -16.13 23.07 20.03
N GLU A 236 -17.43 23.20 19.74
CA GLU A 236 -18.39 24.01 20.51
C GLU A 236 -17.86 25.43 20.78
N ASP A 237 -17.51 25.73 22.05
CA ASP A 237 -17.04 27.04 22.52
C ASP A 237 -15.54 27.03 22.89
N GLY A 238 -14.82 25.93 22.61
CA GLY A 238 -13.44 25.71 23.06
C GLY A 238 -12.43 25.61 21.92
N GLU A 239 -11.18 25.99 22.22
CA GLU A 239 -10.03 25.81 21.32
C GLU A 239 -9.46 24.39 21.48
N LEU A 240 -10.18 23.39 20.96
CA LEU A 240 -9.79 21.97 20.97
C LEU A 240 -8.33 21.79 20.60
N TRP A 241 -7.91 22.42 19.51
CA TRP A 241 -6.53 22.32 19.06
C TRP A 241 -5.53 22.84 20.10
N LYS A 242 -5.81 23.93 20.81
CA LYS A 242 -4.93 24.41 21.89
C LYS A 242 -4.86 23.44 23.06
N TYR A 243 -5.94 22.73 23.35
CA TYR A 243 -5.90 21.63 24.31
C TYR A 243 -5.04 20.47 23.81
N CYS A 244 -5.26 20.00 22.57
CA CYS A 244 -4.50 18.92 21.95
C CYS A 244 -3.00 19.21 21.92
N LYS A 245 -2.63 20.42 21.49
CA LYS A 245 -1.24 20.88 21.47
C LYS A 245 -0.58 20.83 22.85
N ARG A 246 -1.24 21.36 23.89
CA ARG A 246 -0.70 21.44 25.26
C ARG A 246 -0.52 20.07 25.90
N ASN A 247 -1.42 19.14 25.62
CA ASN A 247 -1.39 17.79 26.18
C ASN A 247 -0.66 16.79 25.29
N SER A 248 -0.12 17.25 24.16
CA SER A 248 0.55 16.42 23.15
C SER A 248 -0.30 15.24 22.71
N ILE A 249 -1.51 15.52 22.25
CA ILE A 249 -2.44 14.51 21.74
C ILE A 249 -3.00 14.94 20.38
N ALA A 250 -3.52 13.97 19.62
CA ALA A 250 -4.51 14.24 18.59
C ALA A 250 -5.84 13.62 19.02
N ALA A 251 -6.93 14.39 18.90
CA ALA A 251 -8.26 13.97 19.30
C ALA A 251 -9.17 13.87 18.07
N MET A 252 -10.07 12.88 18.11
CA MET A 252 -11.20 12.77 17.22
C MET A 252 -12.47 12.44 17.98
N GLN A 253 -13.59 12.50 17.29
CA GLN A 253 -14.86 11.98 17.78
C GLN A 253 -15.48 11.13 16.68
N TYR A 254 -16.03 10.00 17.07
CA TYR A 254 -17.17 9.41 16.38
C TYR A 254 -18.34 9.39 17.36
N GLN A 255 -19.55 9.64 16.87
CA GLN A 255 -20.76 9.50 17.66
C GLN A 255 -21.52 8.30 17.15
N TYR A 256 -21.56 7.23 17.97
CA TYR A 256 -22.55 6.18 17.75
C TYR A 256 -23.93 6.83 17.69
N GLU A 257 -24.74 6.46 16.70
CA GLU A 257 -26.10 6.97 16.43
C GLU A 257 -26.20 8.31 15.68
N SER A 258 -25.19 9.19 15.73
CA SER A 258 -25.16 10.41 14.90
C SER A 258 -24.44 10.23 13.56
N GLU A 259 -23.39 9.40 13.53
CA GLU A 259 -22.63 9.10 12.32
C GLU A 259 -23.05 7.79 11.65
N PRO A 260 -22.90 7.68 10.32
CA PRO A 260 -23.08 6.41 9.63
C PRO A 260 -22.19 5.29 10.22
N LYS A 261 -22.80 4.18 10.66
CA LYS A 261 -22.11 3.04 11.31
C LYS A 261 -20.90 2.51 10.55
N ASN A 262 -20.93 2.59 9.22
CA ASN A 262 -19.82 2.18 8.35
C ASN A 262 -18.60 3.10 8.47
N LEU A 263 -18.78 4.40 8.70
CA LEU A 263 -17.70 5.35 8.93
C LEU A 263 -17.07 5.15 10.31
N VAL A 264 -17.91 4.98 11.34
CA VAL A 264 -17.45 4.67 12.71
C VAL A 264 -16.60 3.40 12.72
N THR A 265 -17.12 2.30 12.15
CA THR A 265 -16.38 1.03 12.03
C THR A 265 -15.06 1.21 11.25
N LYS A 266 -15.05 2.05 10.21
CA LYS A 266 -13.85 2.29 9.40
C LYS A 266 -12.79 3.07 10.18
N ASN A 267 -13.16 4.15 10.87
CA ASN A 267 -12.25 4.94 11.69
C ASN A 267 -11.68 4.09 12.84
N LEU A 268 -12.52 3.29 13.50
CA LEU A 268 -12.09 2.34 14.53
C LEU A 268 -11.07 1.32 14.01
N ARG A 269 -11.30 0.76 12.82
CA ARG A 269 -10.34 -0.17 12.20
C ARG A 269 -9.00 0.49 11.86
N LEU A 270 -8.97 1.79 11.63
CA LEU A 270 -7.75 2.51 11.28
C LEU A 270 -7.00 2.99 12.51
N ILE A 271 -7.70 3.56 13.49
CA ILE A 271 -7.04 4.03 14.72
C ILE A 271 -6.40 2.89 15.50
N ASN A 272 -6.99 1.70 15.47
CA ASN A 272 -6.41 0.49 16.07
C ASN A 272 -5.19 -0.06 15.33
N LYS A 273 -4.85 0.49 14.15
CA LYS A 273 -3.59 0.17 13.47
C LYS A 273 -2.46 1.13 13.82
N ILE A 274 -2.77 2.26 14.47
CA ILE A 274 -1.78 3.24 14.88
C ILE A 274 -1.00 2.66 16.07
N ALA A 275 0.31 2.54 15.93
CA ALA A 275 1.21 1.98 16.95
C ALA A 275 2.22 3.03 17.44
N GLU A 276 2.91 2.73 18.54
CA GLU A 276 4.03 3.57 19.00
C GLU A 276 5.12 3.64 17.92
N GLY A 277 5.73 4.82 17.77
CA GLY A 277 6.74 5.08 16.74
C GLY A 277 6.19 5.66 15.44
N ASP A 278 4.92 5.39 15.10
CA ASP A 278 4.24 5.92 13.92
C ASP A 278 4.34 7.44 13.81
N LYS A 279 4.30 7.98 12.59
CA LYS A 279 4.36 9.42 12.35
C LYS A 279 3.00 9.97 11.98
N VAL A 280 2.65 11.12 12.55
CA VAL A 280 1.33 11.73 12.39
C VAL A 280 1.48 13.18 11.93
N VAL A 281 0.75 13.53 10.89
CA VAL A 281 0.43 14.91 10.51
C VAL A 281 -0.97 15.22 11.04
N VAL A 282 -1.05 16.12 12.03
CA VAL A 282 -2.35 16.57 12.54
C VAL A 282 -2.89 17.65 11.62
N TYR A 283 -4.07 17.43 11.04
CA TYR A 283 -4.69 18.26 10.04
C TYR A 283 -5.93 18.96 10.60
N LEU A 284 -5.96 20.29 10.59
CA LEU A 284 -6.98 21.13 11.23
C LEU A 284 -8.12 21.57 10.27
N ASN A 285 -8.27 20.88 9.15
CA ASN A 285 -9.08 21.30 8.00
C ASN A 285 -8.48 22.51 7.25
N ASP A 286 -9.11 22.89 6.13
CA ASP A 286 -8.74 24.04 5.28
C ASP A 286 -7.25 24.12 4.93
N LYS A 287 -6.67 22.95 4.65
CA LYS A 287 -5.27 22.78 4.27
C LYS A 287 -4.30 23.36 5.31
N THR A 288 -4.69 23.31 6.58
CA THR A 288 -3.88 23.74 7.71
C THR A 288 -3.40 22.52 8.48
N VAL A 289 -2.09 22.41 8.67
CA VAL A 289 -1.48 21.39 9.51
C VAL A 289 -1.27 21.99 10.89
N GLY A 290 -1.88 21.36 11.89
CA GLY A 290 -1.75 21.72 13.30
C GLY A 290 -0.34 21.48 13.78
N GLY A 291 0.23 20.31 13.50
CA GLY A 291 1.62 19.97 13.84
C GLY A 291 1.99 18.59 13.33
N ILE A 292 3.26 18.23 13.51
CA ILE A 292 3.79 16.91 13.14
C ILE A 292 4.30 16.24 14.40
N GLY A 293 3.93 14.98 14.61
CA GLY A 293 4.27 14.23 15.81
C GLY A 293 4.63 12.78 15.53
N GLU A 294 5.21 12.15 16.54
CA GLU A 294 5.42 10.71 16.64
C GLU A 294 4.48 10.14 17.69
N VAL A 295 3.87 8.99 17.43
CA VAL A 295 2.96 8.33 18.37
C VAL A 295 3.77 7.77 19.54
N ILE A 296 3.42 8.19 20.75
CA ILE A 296 3.99 7.69 22.02
C ILE A 296 2.96 6.94 22.86
N GLN A 297 1.69 7.02 22.48
CA GLN A 297 0.61 6.27 23.09
C GLN A 297 -0.40 5.94 21.98
N PRO A 298 -0.63 4.66 21.67
CA PRO A 298 -1.64 4.23 20.71
C PRO A 298 -3.04 4.64 21.12
N PHE A 299 -4.04 4.22 20.34
CA PHE A 299 -5.44 4.52 20.61
C PHE A 299 -5.85 4.28 22.08
N TYR A 300 -6.49 5.27 22.68
CA TYR A 300 -7.19 5.13 23.95
C TYR A 300 -8.46 6.00 23.96
N GLU A 301 -9.39 5.63 24.84
CA GLU A 301 -10.60 6.40 25.10
C GLU A 301 -10.51 7.11 26.46
N ASP A 302 -10.61 8.44 26.44
CA ASP A 302 -10.69 9.31 27.60
C ASP A 302 -12.12 9.86 27.72
N VAL A 303 -12.97 9.04 28.34
CA VAL A 303 -14.39 9.36 28.60
C VAL A 303 -14.60 10.12 29.91
N SER A 304 -13.54 10.64 30.52
CA SER A 304 -13.65 11.38 31.78
C SER A 304 -14.29 12.76 31.55
N TYR A 305 -15.10 13.24 32.50
CA TYR A 305 -15.62 14.62 32.46
C TYR A 305 -14.50 15.66 32.58
N ASP A 306 -13.38 15.29 33.21
CA ASP A 306 -12.20 16.13 33.37
C ASP A 306 -11.36 16.24 32.07
N ASN A 307 -11.78 15.59 30.98
CA ASN A 307 -11.10 15.60 29.69
C ASN A 307 -11.19 16.96 28.96
N GLY A 308 -11.92 17.93 29.54
CA GLY A 308 -12.10 19.30 29.05
C GLY A 308 -13.24 19.49 28.05
N PHE A 309 -13.99 18.43 27.73
CA PHE A 309 -15.06 18.43 26.72
C PHE A 309 -16.25 17.55 27.15
N ASP A 310 -16.53 17.44 28.46
CA ASP A 310 -17.67 16.70 29.01
C ASP A 310 -17.80 15.25 28.50
N GLY A 311 -16.66 14.57 28.27
CA GLY A 311 -16.63 13.20 27.74
C GLY A 311 -16.79 13.10 26.21
N HIS A 312 -17.01 14.22 25.50
CA HIS A 312 -16.85 14.29 24.05
C HIS A 312 -15.36 14.26 23.67
N LEU A 313 -15.07 13.95 22.41
CA LEU A 313 -13.68 13.89 21.88
C LEU A 313 -12.75 12.97 22.70
N GLY A 314 -13.32 11.87 23.22
CA GLY A 314 -12.60 10.92 24.05
C GLY A 314 -11.62 10.04 23.26
N GLN A 315 -11.76 9.92 21.94
CA GLN A 315 -10.88 9.08 21.13
C GLN A 315 -9.56 9.81 20.83
N ARG A 316 -8.46 9.29 21.37
CA ARG A 316 -7.18 9.98 21.39
C ARG A 316 -6.02 9.08 20.97
N ILE A 317 -4.95 9.72 20.51
CA ILE A 317 -3.60 9.18 20.46
C ILE A 317 -2.65 10.17 21.13
N GLY A 318 -1.65 9.66 21.83
CA GLY A 318 -0.59 10.48 22.43
C GLY A 318 0.54 10.69 21.45
N LEU A 319 1.06 11.92 21.40
CA LEU A 319 2.07 12.36 20.46
C LEU A 319 3.29 12.96 21.17
N ARG A 320 4.46 12.81 20.57
CA ARG A 320 5.63 13.65 20.79
C ARG A 320 5.77 14.56 19.59
N TRP A 321 5.57 15.87 19.77
CA TRP A 321 5.71 16.83 18.68
C TRP A 321 7.15 16.86 18.15
N LEU A 322 7.30 16.82 16.83
CA LEU A 322 8.56 16.88 16.11
C LEU A 322 8.83 18.28 15.53
N THR A 323 7.88 19.20 15.66
CA THR A 323 7.94 20.56 15.14
C THR A 323 7.55 21.58 16.22
N ASP A 324 8.23 22.73 16.23
CA ASP A 324 7.88 23.87 17.08
C ASP A 324 6.92 24.86 16.40
N GLU A 325 6.79 24.80 15.06
CA GLU A 325 5.78 25.53 14.31
C GLU A 325 4.46 24.75 14.30
N PHE A 326 3.35 25.47 14.46
CA PHE A 326 2.01 24.91 14.47
C PHE A 326 1.07 25.77 13.63
N GLU A 327 -0.07 25.21 13.23
CA GLU A 327 -1.12 25.89 12.44
C GLU A 327 -0.62 26.49 11.13
N LYS A 328 0.10 25.69 10.34
CA LYS A 328 0.68 26.13 9.08
C LYS A 328 -0.17 25.73 7.89
N SER A 329 -0.48 26.69 7.02
CA SER A 329 -1.13 26.40 5.75
C SER A 329 -0.17 25.67 4.80
N ILE A 330 -0.59 24.50 4.33
CA ILE A 330 0.10 23.69 3.31
C ILE A 330 -0.47 23.90 1.90
N GLU A 331 -1.30 24.94 1.69
CA GLU A 331 -1.81 25.32 0.37
C GLU A 331 -0.70 25.41 -0.71
N PRO A 332 0.51 25.94 -0.45
CA PRO A 332 1.56 26.04 -1.46
C PRO A 332 2.00 24.70 -2.04
N ILE A 333 2.00 23.64 -1.23
CA ILE A 333 2.44 22.28 -1.62
C ILE A 333 1.26 21.34 -1.90
N TRP A 334 0.02 21.78 -1.65
CA TRP A 334 -1.19 20.94 -1.71
C TRP A 334 -1.36 20.19 -3.05
N LYS A 335 -1.02 20.84 -4.16
CA LYS A 335 -1.18 20.28 -5.51
C LYS A 335 -0.22 19.11 -5.79
N GLU A 336 0.89 19.07 -5.08
CA GLU A 336 1.94 18.06 -5.22
C GLU A 336 1.63 16.80 -4.41
N LEU A 337 0.86 16.95 -3.32
CA LEU A 337 0.49 15.84 -2.45
C LEU A 337 -0.50 14.89 -3.13
N SER A 338 -0.36 13.59 -2.84
CA SER A 338 -1.29 12.56 -3.30
C SER A 338 -2.68 12.71 -2.65
N LEU A 339 -2.74 13.43 -1.52
CA LEU A 339 -3.93 13.74 -0.71
C LEU A 339 -5.08 14.39 -1.48
N LYS A 340 -4.82 15.13 -2.56
CA LYS A 340 -5.87 15.78 -3.38
C LYS A 340 -6.91 14.81 -3.93
N LYS A 341 -6.56 13.52 -4.05
CA LYS A 341 -7.44 12.47 -4.55
C LYS A 341 -8.29 11.83 -3.43
N LYS A 342 -8.00 12.15 -2.17
CA LYS A 342 -8.69 11.58 -1.01
C LYS A 342 -9.86 12.46 -0.63
N ASN A 343 -10.98 11.82 -0.30
CA ASN A 343 -12.13 12.51 0.24
C ASN A 343 -11.94 12.71 1.76
N LEU A 344 -11.26 13.79 2.12
CA LEU A 344 -10.93 14.10 3.52
C LEU A 344 -12.15 14.42 4.37
N SER A 345 -13.28 14.82 3.78
CA SER A 345 -14.47 15.19 4.55
C SER A 345 -15.27 14.00 5.07
N LEU A 346 -14.96 12.77 4.65
CA LEU A 346 -15.71 11.57 5.06
C LEU A 346 -14.99 10.68 6.07
N GLN A 347 -13.72 10.99 6.39
CA GLN A 347 -12.89 10.08 7.15
C GLN A 347 -11.83 10.86 7.92
N THR A 348 -11.65 10.51 9.19
CA THR A 348 -10.81 11.27 10.13
C THR A 348 -9.35 10.86 10.06
N ILE A 349 -9.07 9.60 9.73
CA ILE A 349 -7.72 9.04 9.73
C ILE A 349 -7.39 8.55 8.34
N HIS A 350 -6.25 8.97 7.78
CA HIS A 350 -5.76 8.49 6.48
C HIS A 350 -4.33 8.02 6.62
N GLU A 351 -4.05 6.79 6.22
CA GLU A 351 -2.67 6.35 5.96
C GLU A 351 -2.13 7.15 4.76
N ILE A 352 -0.94 7.73 4.86
CA ILE A 352 -0.30 8.53 3.80
C ILE A 352 1.03 7.89 3.42
N SER A 353 1.53 8.18 2.22
CA SER A 353 2.86 7.73 1.84
C SER A 353 3.93 8.52 2.59
N GLU A 354 5.09 7.91 2.82
CA GLU A 354 6.28 8.56 3.34
C GLU A 354 6.66 9.83 2.56
N ASP A 355 6.61 9.83 1.22
CA ASP A 355 6.90 11.03 0.41
C ASP A 355 5.95 12.21 0.72
N ASP A 356 4.66 11.94 0.93
CA ASP A 356 3.68 12.98 1.30
C ASP A 356 3.99 13.51 2.71
N TYR A 357 4.35 12.62 3.65
CA TYR A 357 4.77 13.01 5.00
C TYR A 357 6.02 13.88 4.96
N GLU A 358 7.07 13.41 4.29
CA GLU A 358 8.36 14.10 4.17
C GLU A 358 8.21 15.47 3.50
N ARG A 359 7.36 15.60 2.48
CA ARG A 359 7.07 16.91 1.88
C ARG A 359 6.47 17.88 2.89
N ILE A 360 5.51 17.42 3.69
CA ILE A 360 4.88 18.25 4.73
C ILE A 360 5.91 18.57 5.83
N ALA A 361 6.66 17.59 6.31
CA ALA A 361 7.69 17.76 7.35
C ALA A 361 8.79 18.72 6.92
N ASN A 362 9.36 18.54 5.74
CA ASN A 362 10.39 19.43 5.19
C ASN A 362 9.85 20.84 4.95
N PHE A 363 8.57 20.98 4.57
CA PHE A 363 7.95 22.29 4.46
C PHE A 363 7.92 23.01 5.82
N PHE A 364 7.70 22.31 6.93
CA PHE A 364 7.78 22.87 8.30
C PHE A 364 9.23 23.21 8.72
N VAL A 365 10.22 22.42 8.32
CA VAL A 365 11.64 22.67 8.65
C VAL A 365 12.24 23.84 7.85
N GLN A 366 11.93 23.94 6.54
CA GLN A 366 12.51 24.96 5.65
C GLN A 366 12.12 26.40 6.03
N THR A 367 10.98 26.63 6.71
CA THR A 367 10.63 27.98 7.20
C THR A 367 11.44 28.40 8.42
N ASN A 368 11.86 27.45 9.26
CA ASN A 368 12.65 27.74 10.46
C ASN A 368 14.09 28.13 10.13
N HIS A 369 14.74 27.40 9.20
CA HIS A 369 16.08 27.77 8.72
C HIS A 369 16.07 29.13 8.01
N ASN A 370 15.08 29.37 7.15
CA ASN A 370 14.97 30.65 6.44
C ASN A 370 14.67 31.82 7.40
N LYS A 371 13.86 31.67 8.45
CA LYS A 371 13.60 32.76 9.42
C LYS A 371 14.88 33.21 10.15
N HIS A 372 15.75 32.27 10.53
CA HIS A 372 17.01 32.62 11.21
C HIS A 372 18.06 33.21 10.27
N GLU A 373 18.18 32.70 9.04
CA GLU A 373 19.15 33.20 8.04
C GLU A 373 18.69 34.48 7.34
N LEU A 374 17.39 34.75 7.25
CA LEU A 374 16.84 35.97 6.65
C LEU A 374 16.79 37.15 7.62
N ASN A 375 16.93 36.92 8.93
CA ASN A 375 16.87 37.98 9.94
C ASN A 375 17.91 39.12 9.70
N PRO A 376 19.16 38.84 9.30
CA PRO A 376 20.11 39.88 8.89
C PRO A 376 19.71 40.59 7.58
N LEU A 377 19.07 39.86 6.65
CA LEU A 377 18.63 40.38 5.35
C LEU A 377 17.41 41.30 5.49
N ILE A 378 16.47 40.97 6.38
CA ILE A 378 15.29 41.79 6.74
C ILE A 378 15.73 43.09 7.45
N LYS A 379 16.75 43.01 8.33
CA LYS A 379 17.29 44.20 9.01
C LYS A 379 18.03 45.17 8.08
N LYS A 380 18.68 44.67 7.03
CA LYS A 380 19.37 45.50 6.04
C LYS A 380 18.44 45.77 4.86
N LYS A 381 17.72 46.90 4.88
CA LYS A 381 16.75 47.33 3.83
C LYS A 381 17.33 47.56 2.41
N GLN A 382 18.56 47.11 2.15
CA GLN A 382 19.28 47.33 0.89
C GLN A 382 19.99 46.04 0.45
N VAL A 383 19.23 44.97 0.21
CA VAL A 383 19.79 43.73 -0.34
C VAL A 383 19.23 43.48 -1.73
N ILE A 384 20.13 43.25 -2.69
CA ILE A 384 19.78 42.82 -4.05
C ILE A 384 19.92 41.30 -4.09
N LEU A 385 18.80 40.62 -4.28
CA LEU A 385 18.76 39.18 -4.48
C LEU A 385 18.89 38.91 -5.99
N TYR A 386 19.90 38.12 -6.40
CA TYR A 386 20.18 37.83 -7.81
C TYR A 386 20.36 36.34 -8.06
N GLY A 387 19.81 35.84 -9.17
CA GLY A 387 19.97 34.48 -9.67
C GLY A 387 20.10 34.45 -11.19
N PRO A 388 20.90 33.55 -11.78
CA PRO A 388 21.01 33.41 -13.24
C PRO A 388 19.68 32.96 -13.86
N PRO A 389 19.25 33.58 -14.99
CA PRO A 389 17.96 33.30 -15.61
C PRO A 389 17.82 31.83 -16.00
N GLY A 390 16.62 31.27 -15.82
CA GLY A 390 16.29 29.89 -16.24
C GLY A 390 16.76 28.78 -15.29
N THR A 391 17.31 29.11 -14.12
CA THR A 391 17.74 28.12 -13.11
C THR A 391 16.81 28.09 -11.90
N GLY A 392 16.78 26.98 -11.17
CA GLY A 392 16.05 26.86 -9.89
C GLY A 392 16.45 27.92 -8.85
N LYS A 393 17.65 28.51 -9.00
CA LYS A 393 18.12 29.61 -8.16
C LYS A 393 17.28 30.88 -8.35
N THR A 394 16.84 31.21 -9.56
CA THR A 394 15.95 32.37 -9.81
C THR A 394 14.61 32.21 -9.11
N TYR A 395 14.05 31.00 -9.09
CA TYR A 395 12.80 30.71 -8.36
C TYR A 395 12.99 30.89 -6.86
N ASN A 396 14.10 30.38 -6.31
CA ASN A 396 14.40 30.52 -4.89
C ASN A 396 14.63 31.98 -4.48
N THR A 397 15.39 32.74 -5.27
CA THR A 397 15.60 34.20 -5.10
C THR A 397 14.27 34.96 -5.06
N LYS A 398 13.31 34.61 -5.93
CA LYS A 398 11.98 35.23 -5.94
C LYS A 398 11.15 34.88 -4.70
N GLN A 399 11.21 33.63 -4.23
CA GLN A 399 10.51 33.21 -3.01
C GLN A 399 11.05 33.93 -1.78
N ILE A 400 12.39 34.03 -1.66
CA ILE A 400 13.04 34.77 -0.58
C ILE A 400 12.63 36.25 -0.60
N ALA A 401 12.60 36.89 -1.77
CA ALA A 401 12.16 38.28 -1.90
C ALA A 401 10.71 38.49 -1.41
N LEU A 402 9.79 37.59 -1.78
CA LEU A 402 8.40 37.63 -1.33
C LEU A 402 8.27 37.44 0.19
N GLN A 403 9.07 36.55 0.78
CA GLN A 403 9.10 36.36 2.23
C GLN A 403 9.60 37.60 2.98
N VAL A 404 10.61 38.29 2.45
CA VAL A 404 11.11 39.55 3.05
C VAL A 404 10.07 40.69 2.94
N ILE A 405 9.33 40.77 1.84
CA ILE A 405 8.26 41.78 1.66
C ILE A 405 7.08 41.51 2.61
N ASN A 406 6.67 40.25 2.75
CA ASN A 406 5.47 39.88 3.52
C ASN A 406 5.68 39.81 5.04
N ASN A 407 6.94 39.79 5.51
CA ASN A 407 7.29 39.77 6.93
C ASN A 407 7.57 41.17 7.53
N ASN A 408 7.22 42.27 6.83
CA ASN A 408 7.29 43.64 7.32
C ASN A 408 5.95 44.17 7.82
#